data_AF-A0A8H7MYT5-F1
#
_entry.id   AF-A0A8H7MYT5-F1
#
_cell.length_a   1.000
_cell.length_b   1.000
_cell.length_c   1.000
_cell.angle_alpha   90.00
_cell.angle_beta   90.00
_cell.angle_gamma   90.00
#
_symmetry.space_group_name_H-M   'P 1'
#
loop_
_entity.id
_entity.type
_entity.pdbx_description
1 polymer ?
#
loop_
_entity_poly.entity_id
_entity_poly.type
_entity_poly.pdbx_seq_one_letter_code
_entity_poly.pdbx_strand_id
1 'polypeptide(L)'
;MLVQSAGLGDDNPTVKYGRERFATSLKILEDRLKGNKWLVGEKFTVADIMIVFSLTTMRNWHPYSLRDYANILSYLQRVSERETYRRAMKKSDPDMELILGAESPSKPFLM
;
A
#
# COMPACT_ATOMS: atom_id res chain seq x y z
N MET A 1 9.54 -5.30 5.89
CA MET A 1 10.78 -4.59 5.50
C MET A 1 11.91 -5.59 5.50
N LEU A 2 12.80 -5.57 4.51
CA LEU A 2 13.95 -6.49 4.36
C LEU A 2 14.77 -6.75 5.64
N VAL A 3 14.69 -5.87 6.63
CA VAL A 3 15.37 -6.02 7.93
C VAL A 3 14.68 -7.05 8.85
N GLN A 4 13.35 -7.22 8.79
CA GLN A 4 12.64 -8.23 9.58
C GLN A 4 12.84 -9.64 9.03
N SER A 5 13.04 -9.82 7.72
CA SER A 5 13.37 -11.12 7.14
C SER A 5 14.74 -11.66 7.55
N ALA A 6 15.57 -10.85 8.23
CA ALA A 6 16.85 -11.28 8.77
C ALA A 6 16.76 -11.90 10.19
N GLY A 7 15.55 -12.06 10.74
CA GLY A 7 15.35 -12.63 12.08
C GLY A 7 15.81 -11.74 13.24
N LEU A 8 16.01 -10.45 12.98
CA LEU A 8 16.41 -9.47 13.99
C LEU A 8 15.21 -9.08 14.85
N GLY A 9 15.41 -9.01 16.16
CA GLY A 9 14.39 -8.58 17.12
C GLY A 9 13.97 -7.12 16.93
N ASP A 10 12.79 -6.76 17.42
CA ASP A 10 12.18 -5.44 17.26
C ASP A 10 12.99 -4.29 17.90
N ASP A 11 13.74 -4.59 18.95
CA ASP A 11 14.63 -3.62 19.63
C ASP A 11 15.92 -3.33 18.86
N ASN A 12 16.17 -4.05 17.76
CA ASN A 12 17.33 -3.80 16.91
C ASN A 12 17.23 -2.38 16.28
N PRO A 13 18.26 -1.52 16.43
CA PRO A 13 18.22 -0.15 15.91
C PRO A 13 17.90 -0.05 14.42
N THR A 14 18.35 -1.02 13.61
CA THR A 14 18.08 -1.07 12.16
C THR A 14 16.62 -1.39 11.87
N VAL A 15 16.01 -2.30 12.64
CA VAL A 15 14.58 -2.64 12.53
C VAL A 15 13.72 -1.43 12.89
N LYS A 16 14.05 -0.78 14.01
CA LYS A 16 13.36 0.43 14.48
C LYS A 16 13.45 1.56 13.46
N TYR A 17 14.66 1.89 12.99
CA TYR A 17 14.88 2.92 11.98
C TYR A 17 14.08 2.63 10.70
N GLY A 18 14.07 1.37 10.26
CA GLY A 18 13.26 0.95 9.14
C GLY A 18 11.78 1.27 9.34
N ARG A 19 11.20 0.81 10.46
CA ARG A 19 9.79 1.01 10.79
C ARG A 19 9.41 2.49 10.82
N GLU A 20 10.23 3.32 11.43
CA GLU A 20 10.03 4.78 11.49
C GLU A 20 10.09 5.43 10.10
N ARG A 21 11.05 5.02 9.26
CA ARG A 21 11.16 5.51 7.87
C ARG A 21 9.94 5.10 7.05
N PHE A 22 9.45 3.88 7.22
CA PHE A 22 8.25 3.41 6.53
C PHE A 22 7.01 4.18 6.96
N ALA A 23 6.79 4.37 8.26
CA ALA A 23 5.68 5.17 8.80
C ALA A 23 5.74 6.62 8.29
N THR A 24 6.94 7.21 8.25
CA THR A 24 7.16 8.55 7.68
C THR A 24 6.76 8.62 6.21
N SER A 25 7.12 7.60 5.40
CA SER A 25 6.74 7.54 3.98
C SER A 25 5.23 7.48 3.78
N LEU A 26 4.52 6.69 4.60
CA LEU A 26 3.04 6.65 4.56
C LEU A 26 2.43 8.00 4.93
N LYS A 27 2.97 8.68 5.95
CA LYS A 27 2.52 10.02 6.33
C LYS A 27 2.71 11.04 5.20
N ILE A 28 3.86 11.04 4.54
CA ILE A 28 4.12 11.93 3.38
C ILE A 28 3.09 11.66 2.27
N LEU A 29 2.78 10.40 2.01
CA LEU A 29 1.81 10.01 0.99
C LEU A 29 0.38 10.43 1.36
N GLU A 30 -0.01 10.25 2.60
CA GLU A 30 -1.30 10.70 3.15
C GLU A 30 -1.46 12.22 3.03
N ASP A 31 -0.44 12.98 3.46
CA ASP A 31 -0.43 14.44 3.35
C ASP A 31 -0.49 14.89 1.89
N ARG A 32 0.22 14.19 0.99
CA ARG A 32 0.16 14.46 -0.45
C ARG A 32 -1.25 14.26 -1.00
N LEU A 33 -1.98 13.25 -0.53
CA LEU A 33 -3.32 12.91 -1.03
C LEU A 33 -4.44 13.75 -0.39
N LYS A 34 -4.19 14.46 0.71
CA LYS A 34 -5.18 15.31 1.39
C LYS A 34 -5.81 16.38 0.48
N GLY A 35 -5.04 16.91 -0.48
CA GLY A 35 -5.49 17.97 -1.39
C GLY A 35 -5.36 17.62 -2.86
N ASN A 36 -4.96 16.39 -3.20
CA ASN A 36 -4.75 15.97 -4.58
C ASN A 36 -5.56 14.71 -4.89
N LYS A 37 -6.23 14.71 -6.04
CA LYS A 37 -7.00 13.56 -6.51
C LYS A 37 -6.11 12.33 -6.75
N TRP A 38 -4.95 12.56 -7.36
CA TRP A 38 -3.89 11.61 -7.69
C TRP A 38 -2.53 12.14 -7.22
N LEU A 39 -1.46 11.35 -7.36
CA LEU A 39 -0.14 11.78 -6.86
C LEU A 39 0.42 13.04 -7.54
N VAL A 40 0.03 13.30 -8.78
CA VAL A 40 0.44 14.48 -9.56
C VAL A 40 -0.73 15.44 -9.77
N GLY A 41 -1.50 15.68 -8.70
CA GLY A 41 -2.65 16.59 -8.73
C GLY A 41 -3.89 15.94 -9.32
N GLU A 42 -4.46 16.56 -10.36
CA GLU A 42 -5.74 16.13 -10.95
C GLU A 42 -5.61 15.01 -11.99
N LYS A 43 -4.39 14.71 -12.46
CA LYS A 43 -4.15 13.72 -13.52
C LYS A 43 -3.62 12.41 -12.95
N PHE A 44 -4.21 11.30 -13.39
CA PHE A 44 -3.68 9.96 -13.14
C PHE A 44 -2.44 9.73 -13.98
N THR A 45 -1.36 9.22 -13.37
CA THR A 45 -0.07 9.05 -14.02
C THR A 45 0.59 7.71 -13.68
N VAL A 46 1.76 7.46 -14.25
CA VAL A 46 2.61 6.30 -13.89
C VAL A 46 2.99 6.28 -12.41
N ALA A 47 3.06 7.44 -11.74
CA ALA A 47 3.33 7.49 -10.30
C ALA A 47 2.25 6.73 -9.51
N ASP A 48 0.99 6.88 -9.92
CA ASP A 48 -0.14 6.18 -9.31
C ASP A 48 -0.08 4.67 -9.57
N ILE A 49 0.27 4.28 -10.79
CA ILE A 49 0.43 2.86 -11.15
C ILE A 49 1.53 2.21 -10.30
N MET A 50 2.67 2.89 -10.11
CA MET A 50 3.81 2.37 -9.35
C MET A 50 3.49 2.23 -7.86
N ILE A 51 2.79 3.19 -7.24
CA ILE A 51 2.57 3.18 -5.79
C ILE A 51 1.51 2.15 -5.37
N VAL A 52 0.50 1.89 -6.21
CA VAL A 52 -0.65 1.04 -5.86
C VAL A 52 -0.22 -0.36 -5.47
N PHE A 53 0.83 -0.93 -6.09
CA PHE A 53 1.36 -2.24 -5.70
C PHE A 53 1.80 -2.27 -4.24
N SER A 54 2.52 -1.23 -3.80
CA SER A 54 3.04 -1.15 -2.43
C SER A 54 1.91 -1.08 -1.40
N LEU A 55 0.82 -0.39 -1.75
CA LEU A 55 -0.36 -0.18 -0.90
C LEU A 55 -1.36 -1.34 -0.89
N THR A 56 -1.27 -2.26 -1.86
CA THR A 56 -2.21 -3.36 -2.04
C THR A 56 -1.47 -4.70 -2.03
N THR A 57 -1.09 -5.24 -3.18
CA THR A 57 -0.51 -6.59 -3.35
C THR A 57 0.69 -6.84 -2.45
N MET A 58 1.61 -5.88 -2.27
CA MET A 58 2.79 -6.04 -1.41
C MET A 58 2.44 -6.43 0.04
N ARG A 59 1.25 -6.05 0.52
CA ARG A 59 0.76 -6.36 1.87
C ARG A 59 0.51 -7.84 2.11
N ASN A 60 0.44 -8.66 1.06
CA ASN A 60 0.45 -10.11 1.20
C ASN A 60 1.80 -10.67 1.67
N TRP A 61 2.91 -10.01 1.38
CA TRP A 61 4.24 -10.42 1.88
C TRP A 61 4.64 -9.64 3.12
N HIS A 62 4.14 -8.42 3.27
CA HIS A 62 4.46 -7.53 4.37
C HIS A 62 3.19 -6.89 4.92
N PRO A 63 2.49 -7.57 5.84
CA PRO A 63 1.28 -7.04 6.45
C PRO A 63 1.54 -5.72 7.18
N TYR A 64 0.74 -4.70 6.87
CA TYR A 64 0.65 -3.47 7.65
C TYR A 64 -0.75 -2.86 7.48
N SER A 65 -1.21 -2.13 8.50
CA SER A 65 -2.53 -1.48 8.48
C SER A 65 -2.44 -0.09 7.86
N LEU A 66 -3.51 0.29 7.17
CA LEU A 66 -3.74 1.63 6.64
C LEU A 66 -4.86 2.38 7.40
N ARG A 67 -5.31 1.85 8.54
CA ARG A 67 -6.47 2.39 9.31
C ARG A 67 -6.38 3.88 9.61
N ASP A 68 -5.17 4.39 9.88
CA ASP A 68 -4.96 5.79 10.25
C ASP A 68 -4.74 6.73 9.04
N TYR A 69 -4.85 6.22 7.81
CA TYR A 69 -4.54 6.95 6.58
C TYR A 69 -5.76 7.07 5.64
N ALA A 70 -6.70 7.94 6.02
CA ALA A 70 -8.00 8.08 5.36
C ALA A 70 -7.88 8.56 3.90
N ASN A 71 -6.90 9.42 3.57
CA ASN A 71 -6.70 9.90 2.21
C ASN A 71 -6.12 8.81 1.31
N ILE A 72 -5.23 7.97 1.83
CA ILE A 72 -4.76 6.76 1.15
C ILE A 72 -5.91 5.78 0.89
N LEU A 73 -6.79 5.54 1.86
CA LEU A 73 -7.94 4.65 1.67
C LEU A 73 -8.91 5.20 0.61
N SER A 74 -9.22 6.49 0.68
CA SER A 74 -10.04 7.16 -0.34
C SER A 74 -9.38 7.10 -1.73
N TYR A 75 -8.05 7.20 -1.79
CA TYR A 75 -7.28 7.04 -3.02
C TYR A 75 -7.37 5.63 -3.60
N LEU A 76 -7.22 4.59 -2.77
CA LEU A 76 -7.36 3.20 -3.22
C LEU A 76 -8.78 2.87 -3.71
N GLN A 77 -9.81 3.44 -3.07
CA GLN A 77 -11.17 3.35 -3.58
C GLN A 77 -11.30 3.96 -4.98
N ARG A 78 -10.75 5.16 -5.22
CA ARG A 78 -10.75 5.77 -6.56
C ARG A 78 -10.00 4.94 -7.59
N VAL A 79 -8.90 4.29 -7.19
CA VAL A 79 -8.15 3.37 -8.07
C VAL A 79 -9.03 2.16 -8.44
N SER A 80 -9.70 1.55 -7.46
CA SER A 80 -10.51 0.34 -7.67
C SER A 80 -11.74 0.57 -8.56
N GLU A 81 -12.27 1.80 -8.55
CA GLU A 81 -13.39 2.20 -9.41
C GLU A 81 -13.00 2.31 -10.89
N ARG A 82 -11.70 2.39 -11.24
CA ARG A 82 -11.27 2.50 -12.64
C ARG A 82 -11.53 1.19 -13.39
N GLU A 83 -12.23 1.27 -14.52
CA GLU A 83 -12.50 0.11 -15.39
C GLU A 83 -11.20 -0.59 -15.80
N THR A 84 -10.17 0.18 -16.14
CA THR A 84 -8.85 -0.35 -16.54
C THR A 84 -8.17 -1.16 -15.44
N TYR A 85 -8.30 -0.73 -14.17
CA TYR A 85 -7.78 -1.49 -13.03
C TYR A 85 -8.55 -2.82 -12.87
N ARG A 86 -9.89 -2.78 -12.88
CA ARG A 86 -10.73 -3.98 -12.77
C ARG A 86 -10.45 -4.99 -13.88
N ARG A 87 -10.30 -4.54 -15.12
CA ARG A 87 -9.93 -5.42 -16.25
C ARG A 87 -8.53 -5.99 -16.10
N ALA A 88 -7.56 -5.20 -15.64
CA ALA A 88 -6.20 -5.69 -15.40
C ALA A 88 -6.20 -6.79 -14.35
N MET A 89 -6.83 -6.57 -13.18
CA MET A 89 -6.93 -7.57 -12.12
C MET A 89 -7.63 -8.85 -12.59
N LYS A 90 -8.78 -8.73 -13.28
CA LYS A 90 -9.51 -9.89 -13.82
C LYS A 90 -8.69 -10.70 -14.84
N LYS A 91 -7.82 -10.04 -15.62
CA LYS A 91 -6.98 -10.71 -16.62
C LYS A 91 -5.74 -11.35 -15.99
N SER A 92 -5.14 -10.68 -15.03
CA SER A 92 -3.87 -11.08 -14.43
C SER A 92 -4.03 -12.16 -13.39
N ASP A 93 -4.97 -11.98 -12.45
CA ASP A 93 -5.16 -12.88 -11.32
C ASP A 93 -6.62 -12.79 -10.80
N PRO A 94 -7.58 -13.46 -11.49
CA PRO A 94 -9.01 -13.28 -11.25
C PRO A 94 -9.49 -13.73 -9.87
N ASP A 95 -8.74 -14.66 -9.23
CA ASP A 95 -9.10 -15.24 -7.94
C ASP A 95 -8.37 -14.56 -6.77
N MET A 96 -7.51 -13.58 -7.05
CA MET A 96 -6.75 -12.86 -6.03
C MET A 96 -7.65 -11.91 -5.23
N GLU A 97 -7.58 -11.99 -3.90
CA GLU A 97 -8.20 -11.01 -3.01
C GLU A 97 -7.55 -9.63 -3.22
N LEU A 98 -8.38 -8.62 -3.55
CA LEU A 98 -7.92 -7.24 -3.72
C LEU A 98 -7.81 -6.56 -2.35
N ILE A 99 -6.58 -6.34 -1.90
CA ILE A 99 -6.29 -5.71 -0.60
C ILE A 99 -6.42 -4.19 -0.69
N LEU A 100 -7.66 -3.71 -0.80
CA LEU A 100 -8.00 -2.29 -0.97
C LEU A 100 -8.42 -1.60 0.33
N GLY A 101 -8.67 -2.37 1.39
CA GLY A 101 -9.15 -1.88 2.69
C GLY A 101 -8.03 -1.55 3.68
N ALA A 102 -8.45 -1.03 4.84
CA ALA A 102 -7.56 -0.63 5.94
C ALA A 102 -6.73 -1.79 6.51
N GLU A 103 -7.33 -2.96 6.65
CA GLU A 103 -6.68 -4.09 7.31
C GLU A 103 -5.82 -4.90 6.36
N SER A 104 -4.78 -5.51 6.93
CA SER A 104 -3.93 -6.46 6.21
C SER A 104 -4.74 -7.66 5.73
N PRO A 105 -4.28 -8.38 4.70
CA PRO A 105 -4.92 -9.62 4.27
C PRO A 105 -5.04 -10.61 5.43
N SER A 106 -6.17 -11.31 5.49
CA SER A 106 -6.41 -12.35 6.51
C SER A 106 -5.46 -13.55 6.38
N LYS A 107 -4.93 -13.78 5.16
CA LYS A 107 -3.99 -14.85 4.82
C LYS A 107 -2.84 -14.32 3.96
N PRO A 108 -1.79 -13.71 4.55
CA PRO A 108 -0.62 -13.29 3.80
C PRO A 108 0.13 -14.47 3.18
N PHE A 109 0.80 -14.26 2.04
CA PHE A 109 1.59 -15.27 1.32
C PHE A 109 2.87 -15.69 2.05
N LEU A 110 3.41 -14.83 2.91
CA LEU A 110 4.52 -15.16 3.80
C LEU A 110 4.02 -15.16 5.25
N MET A 111 3.72 -16.36 5.75
CA MET A 111 3.75 -16.74 7.16
C MET A 111 4.35 -18.14 7.26
#